data_AF-A0ABD1LXF8-F1
#
_entry.id   AF-A0ABD1LXF8-F1
#
_cell.length_a   1.000
_cell.length_b   1.000
_cell.length_c   1.000
_cell.angle_alpha   90.00
_cell.angle_beta   90.00
_cell.angle_gamma   90.00
#
_symmetry.space_group_name_H-M   'P 1'
#
loop_
_entity.id
_entity.type
_entity.pdbx_description
1 polymer ?
#
loop_
_entity_poly.entity_id
_entity_poly.type
_entity_poly.pdbx_seq_one_letter_code
_entity_poly.pdbx_strand_id
1 'polypeptide(L)'
;MASVEEAECRRAYDSATNIYMSIFYRSTPPDEVAMREAHEQAVQKSMASFNAGAVGVGSARKKYEDLLQKFFKKAFEIMIAFTYHRKGALVSCKYRDINKKFWQV
;
A
#
# COMPACT_ATOMS: atom_id res chain seq x y z
N MET A 1 -12.70 -12.86 21.62
CA MET A 1 -11.24 -12.79 21.77
C MET A 1 -10.61 -13.04 20.42
N ALA A 2 -9.76 -12.14 19.93
CA ALA A 2 -8.93 -12.43 18.76
C ALA A 2 -7.87 -13.49 19.15
N SER A 3 -7.54 -14.42 18.24
CA SER A 3 -6.45 -15.36 18.48
C SER A 3 -5.12 -14.62 18.53
N VAL A 4 -4.12 -15.21 19.19
CA VAL A 4 -2.75 -14.68 19.22
C VAL A 4 -2.22 -14.48 17.79
N GLU A 5 -2.50 -15.43 16.90
CA GLU A 5 -2.13 -15.35 15.48
C GLU A 5 -2.76 -14.14 14.76
N GLU A 6 -4.05 -13.87 14.99
CA GLU A 6 -4.75 -12.72 14.39
C GLU A 6 -4.17 -11.40 14.91
N ALA A 7 -3.82 -11.33 16.20
CA ALA A 7 -3.23 -10.14 16.81
C ALA A 7 -1.81 -9.86 16.29
N GLU A 8 -0.98 -10.89 16.15
CA GLU A 8 0.37 -10.73 15.58
C GLU A 8 0.33 -10.38 14.09
N CYS A 9 -0.54 -11.02 13.30
CA CYS A 9 -0.68 -10.68 11.88
C CYS A 9 -1.20 -9.24 11.69
N ARG A 10 -2.09 -8.78 12.57
CA ARG A 10 -2.55 -7.38 12.59
C ARG A 10 -1.40 -6.41 12.86
N ARG A 11 -0.59 -6.68 13.89
CA ARG A 11 0.60 -5.86 14.21
C ARG A 11 1.62 -5.85 13.09
N ALA A 12 1.89 -7.02 12.50
CA ALA A 12 2.79 -7.16 11.36
C ALA A 12 2.30 -6.35 10.15
N TYR A 13 0.99 -6.38 9.89
CA TYR A 13 0.36 -5.57 8.85
C TYR A 13 0.51 -4.05 9.12
N ASP A 14 0.19 -3.59 10.33
CA ASP A 14 0.28 -2.17 10.68
C ASP A 14 1.73 -1.66 10.58
N SER A 15 2.71 -2.45 11.02
CA SER A 15 4.14 -2.14 10.88
C SER A 15 4.57 -2.10 9.40
N ALA A 16 4.19 -3.12 8.63
CA ALA A 16 4.55 -3.24 7.22
C ALA A 16 3.98 -2.08 6.38
N THR A 17 2.74 -1.68 6.64
CA THR A 17 2.13 -0.51 5.96
C THR A 17 2.84 0.79 6.31
N ASN A 18 3.24 0.99 7.58
CA ASN A 18 4.01 2.16 7.98
C ASN A 18 5.38 2.22 7.28
N ILE A 19 6.11 1.09 7.26
CA ILE A 19 7.39 0.98 6.55
C ILE A 19 7.23 1.33 5.06
N TYR A 20 6.21 0.77 4.40
CA TYR A 20 5.91 1.08 3.01
C TYR A 20 5.70 2.58 2.80
N MET A 21 4.84 3.21 3.60
CA MET A 21 4.55 4.65 3.47
C MET A 21 5.79 5.49 3.74
N SER A 22 6.61 5.14 4.74
CA SER A 22 7.82 5.90 5.09
C SER A 22 8.89 5.90 4.00
N ILE A 23 9.00 4.81 3.24
CA ILE A 23 9.95 4.69 2.12
C ILE A 23 9.37 5.37 0.88
N PHE A 24 8.10 5.09 0.60
CA PHE A 24 7.44 5.48 -0.64
C PHE A 24 7.10 6.99 -0.70
N TYR A 25 6.71 7.61 0.43
CA TYR A 25 6.39 9.04 0.50
C TYR A 25 7.61 9.95 0.73
N ARG A 26 8.77 9.39 1.11
CA ARG A 26 9.97 10.19 1.38
C ARG A 26 10.68 10.65 0.10
N SER A 27 10.27 10.13 -1.06
CA SER A 27 10.83 10.48 -2.37
C SER A 27 10.00 11.57 -3.05
N THR A 28 10.47 12.82 -3.02
CA THR A 28 10.05 13.90 -3.95
C THR A 28 10.37 13.48 -5.39
N PRO A 29 9.57 13.85 -6.41
CA PRO A 29 9.48 13.09 -7.66
C PRO A 29 10.65 13.38 -8.63
N PRO A 30 11.27 12.33 -9.18
CA PRO A 30 11.81 12.42 -10.53
C PRO A 30 11.41 11.19 -11.34
N ASP A 31 10.55 11.37 -12.34
CA ASP A 31 10.23 10.37 -13.37
C ASP A 31 9.44 9.12 -12.89
N GLU A 32 8.59 8.57 -13.77
CA GLU A 32 7.79 7.38 -13.47
C GLU A 32 8.65 6.15 -13.14
N VAL A 33 9.87 6.12 -13.67
CA VAL A 33 10.85 5.04 -13.45
C VAL A 33 11.27 5.00 -11.98
N ALA A 34 11.65 6.14 -11.39
CA ALA A 34 12.06 6.16 -9.98
C ALA A 34 10.89 5.86 -9.03
N MET A 35 9.65 6.19 -9.42
CA MET A 35 8.46 5.82 -8.66
C MET A 35 8.22 4.31 -8.65
N ARG A 36 8.42 3.63 -9.78
CA ARG A 36 8.34 2.17 -9.86
C ARG A 36 9.43 1.50 -9.02
N GLU A 37 10.67 1.98 -9.10
CA GLU A 37 11.77 1.45 -8.28
C GLU A 37 11.55 1.67 -6.77
N ALA A 38 11.09 2.87 -6.38
CA ALA A 38 10.76 3.18 -4.99
C ALA A 38 9.60 2.32 -4.48
N HIS A 39 8.60 2.06 -5.32
CA HIS A 39 7.51 1.14 -5.01
C HIS A 39 8.02 -0.28 -4.77
N GLU A 40 8.81 -0.83 -5.70
CA GLU A 40 9.36 -2.18 -5.57
C GLU A 40 10.23 -2.33 -4.32
N GLN A 41 11.08 -1.34 -4.04
CA GLN A 41 11.89 -1.34 -2.83
C GLN A 41 11.03 -1.27 -1.55
N ALA A 42 9.98 -0.45 -1.56
CA ALA A 42 9.06 -0.32 -0.43
C ALA A 42 8.26 -1.62 -0.21
N VAL A 43 7.77 -2.26 -1.28
CA VAL A 43 7.09 -3.57 -1.23
C VAL A 43 8.02 -4.62 -0.65
N GLN A 44 9.26 -4.72 -1.13
CA GLN A 44 10.21 -5.72 -0.65
C GLN A 44 10.50 -5.55 0.85
N LYS A 45 10.80 -4.33 1.30
CA LYS A 45 11.09 -4.05 2.72
C LYS A 45 9.85 -4.27 3.62
N SER A 46 8.68 -3.85 3.15
CA SER A 46 7.42 -4.03 3.86
C SER A 46 7.06 -5.52 4.01
N MET A 47 7.16 -6.30 2.93
CA MET A 47 6.92 -7.75 2.95
C MET A 47 7.92 -8.50 3.82
N ALA A 48 9.20 -8.10 3.81
CA ALA A 48 10.20 -8.68 4.71
C ALA A 48 9.84 -8.44 6.18
N SER A 49 9.42 -7.22 6.54
CA SER A 49 8.96 -6.92 7.90
C SER A 49 7.68 -7.66 8.27
N PHE A 50 6.74 -7.81 7.34
CA PHE A 50 5.52 -8.59 7.57
C PHE A 50 5.86 -10.05 7.83
N ASN A 51 6.71 -10.66 6.99
CA ASN A 51 7.09 -12.06 7.13
C ASN A 51 7.88 -12.36 8.41
N ALA A 52 8.64 -11.39 8.92
CA ALA A 52 9.36 -11.50 10.19
C ALA A 52 8.44 -11.36 11.41
N GLY A 53 7.36 -10.58 11.32
CA GLY A 53 6.43 -10.35 12.42
C GLY A 53 5.19 -11.25 12.43
N ALA A 54 4.74 -11.72 11.26
CA ALA A 54 3.57 -12.58 11.13
C ALA A 54 3.90 -14.02 11.55
N VAL A 55 3.15 -14.53 12.52
CA VAL A 55 3.30 -15.90 13.02
C VAL A 55 2.27 -16.83 12.41
N GLY A 56 2.65 -18.10 12.27
CA GLY A 56 1.79 -19.15 11.73
C GLY A 56 1.71 -19.19 10.20
N VAL A 57 1.09 -20.26 9.69
CA VAL A 57 0.80 -20.50 8.26
C VAL A 57 -0.71 -20.62 8.01
N GLY A 58 -1.52 -20.16 8.97
CA GLY A 58 -2.97 -20.25 8.95
C GLY A 58 -3.66 -19.23 8.04
N SER A 59 -4.98 -19.34 7.92
CA SER A 59 -5.83 -18.46 7.11
C SER A 59 -5.73 -16.98 7.50
N ALA A 60 -5.40 -16.68 8.76
CA ALA A 60 -5.17 -15.33 9.25
C ALA A 60 -4.00 -14.65 8.52
N ARG A 61 -2.86 -15.32 8.39
CA ARG A 61 -1.69 -14.78 7.68
C ARG A 61 -2.01 -14.46 6.23
N LYS A 62 -2.60 -15.41 5.51
CA LYS A 62 -3.00 -15.23 4.11
C LYS A 62 -3.96 -14.06 3.91
N LYS A 63 -4.93 -13.89 4.82
CA LYS A 63 -5.85 -12.75 4.83
C LYS A 63 -5.09 -11.41 4.93
N TYR A 64 -4.10 -11.31 5.81
CA TYR A 64 -3.32 -10.07 5.94
C TYR A 64 -2.32 -9.86 4.79
N GLU A 65 -1.75 -10.92 4.23
CA GLU A 65 -0.94 -10.86 3.00
C GLU A 65 -1.78 -10.28 1.83
N ASP A 66 -2.99 -10.79 1.62
CA ASP A 66 -3.91 -10.30 0.58
C ASP A 66 -4.30 -8.83 0.81
N LEU A 67 -4.53 -8.43 2.06
CA LEU A 67 -4.79 -7.03 2.41
C LEU A 67 -3.58 -6.14 2.12
N LEU A 68 -2.38 -6.62 2.43
CA LEU A 68 -1.14 -5.87 2.25
C LEU A 68 -0.82 -5.66 0.76
N GLN A 69 -1.03 -6.67 -0.08
CA GLN A 69 -0.93 -6.54 -1.54
C GLN A 69 -1.93 -5.52 -2.11
N LYS A 70 -3.20 -5.57 -1.64
CA LYS A 70 -4.22 -4.58 -2.03
C LYS A 70 -3.85 -3.17 -1.60
N PHE A 71 -3.25 -3.03 -0.42
CA PHE A 71 -2.76 -1.76 0.09
C PHE A 71 -1.65 -1.18 -0.80
N PHE A 72 -0.63 -1.96 -1.15
CA PHE A 72 0.46 -1.51 -2.02
C PHE A 72 -0.04 -0.99 -3.37
N LYS A 73 -0.91 -1.77 -4.02
CA LYS A 73 -1.50 -1.39 -5.31
C LYS A 73 -2.23 -0.05 -5.21
N LYS A 74 -3.10 0.09 -4.20
CA LYS A 74 -3.90 1.31 -4.02
C LYS A 74 -3.04 2.51 -3.65
N ALA A 75 -2.03 2.34 -2.79
CA ALA A 75 -1.14 3.42 -2.40
C ALA A 75 -0.27 3.89 -3.58
N PHE A 76 0.19 2.96 -4.42
CA PHE A 76 0.88 3.28 -5.67
C PHE A 76 -0.01 4.05 -6.64
N GLU A 77 -1.23 3.56 -6.89
CA GLU A 77 -2.23 4.23 -7.74
C GLU A 77 -2.55 5.66 -7.28
N ILE A 78 -2.71 5.87 -5.96
CA ILE A 78 -2.96 7.19 -5.39
C ILE A 78 -1.76 8.11 -5.62
N MET A 79 -0.54 7.63 -5.36
CA MET A 79 0.68 8.43 -5.54
C MET A 79 0.88 8.84 -7.00
N ILE A 80 0.82 7.87 -7.93
CA ILE A 80 0.97 8.19 -9.36
C ILE A 80 -0.14 9.13 -9.83
N ALA A 81 -1.37 8.98 -9.34
CA ALA A 81 -2.47 9.87 -9.69
C ALA A 81 -2.18 11.30 -9.23
N PHE A 82 -1.76 11.50 -7.97
CA PHE A 82 -1.39 12.82 -7.43
C PHE A 82 -0.23 13.46 -8.19
N THR A 83 0.78 12.68 -8.58
CA THR A 83 1.92 13.19 -9.36
C THR A 83 1.59 13.46 -10.82
N TYR A 84 0.59 12.78 -11.38
CA TYR A 84 0.15 12.91 -12.77
C TYR A 84 -1.02 13.90 -12.96
N HIS A 85 -1.17 14.87 -12.06
CA HIS A 85 -2.01 16.05 -12.30
C HIS A 85 -1.28 17.02 -13.24
N ARG A 86 -1.84 17.29 -14.42
CA ARG A 86 -1.36 18.37 -15.31
C ARG A 86 -2.12 19.63 -14.97
N LYS A 87 -1.40 20.68 -14.55
CA LYS A 87 -1.99 21.99 -14.21
C LYS A 87 -3.13 21.90 -13.16
N GLY A 88 -2.98 21.04 -12.15
CA GLY A 88 -3.98 20.83 -11.10
C GLY A 88 -5.16 19.93 -11.47
N ALA A 89 -5.30 19.51 -12.73
CA ALA A 89 -6.35 18.59 -13.16
C ALA A 89 -5.83 17.14 -13.30
N LEU A 90 -6.57 16.17 -12.77
CA LEU A 90 -6.30 14.74 -12.91
C LEU A 90 -6.57 14.33 -14.37
N VAL A 91 -5.51 14.08 -15.16
CA VAL A 91 -5.63 13.89 -16.63
C VAL A 91 -5.98 12.47 -17.03
N SER A 92 -5.69 11.48 -16.18
CA SER A 92 -5.99 10.08 -16.46
C SER A 92 -6.40 9.37 -15.17
N CYS A 93 -7.68 9.05 -15.05
CA CYS A 93 -8.20 8.17 -14.03
C CYS A 93 -8.91 7.01 -14.73
N LYS A 94 -8.16 5.95 -15.06
CA LYS A 94 -8.76 4.69 -15.54
C LYS A 94 -9.42 3.87 -14.42
N TYR A 95 -9.45 4.39 -13.19
CA TYR A 95 -9.96 3.71 -11.99
C TYR A 95 -11.11 4.44 -11.30
N ARG A 96 -11.89 5.24 -12.05
CA ARG A 96 -13.07 5.95 -11.52
C ARG A 96 -14.37 5.14 -11.58
N ASP A 97 -14.36 3.92 -12.13
CA ASP A 97 -15.60 3.18 -12.41
C ASP A 97 -16.05 2.17 -11.34
N ILE A 98 -15.36 2.02 -10.21
CA ILE A 98 -15.85 1.17 -9.10
C ILE A 98 -16.52 2.05 -8.05
N ASN A 99 -17.65 2.65 -8.45
CA ASN A 99 -18.84 2.86 -7.64
C ASN A 99 -18.63 3.42 -6.22
N LYS A 100 -18.05 4.61 -6.07
CA LYS A 100 -18.20 5.41 -4.86
C LYS A 100 -18.60 6.83 -5.20
N LYS A 101 -19.84 7.19 -4.87
CA LYS A 101 -20.33 8.57 -4.82
C LYS A 101 -19.44 9.32 -3.83
N PHE A 102 -18.62 10.22 -4.34
CA PHE A 102 -17.92 11.18 -3.50
C PHE A 102 -18.94 12.22 -3.07
N TRP A 103 -19.17 12.32 -1.76
CA TRP A 103 -19.81 13.48 -1.17
C TRP A 103 -18.87 14.67 -1.38
N GLN A 104 -19.19 15.50 -2.37
CA GLN A 104 -18.76 16.89 -2.35
C GLN A 104 -19.79 17.65 -1.51
N VAL A 105 -19.29 18.34 -0.49
CA VAL A 105 -20.03 19.39 0.21
C VAL A 105 -20.02 20.64 -0.66
#